data_AF-A0A949DVV8-F1
#
_entry.id   AF-A0A949DVV8-F1
#
_cell.length_a   1.000
_cell.length_b   1.000
_cell.length_c   1.000
_cell.angle_alpha   90.00
_cell.angle_beta   90.00
_cell.angle_gamma   90.00
#
_symmetry.space_group_name_H-M   'P 1'
#
loop_
_entity.id
_entity.type
_entity.pdbx_description
1 polymer ?
#
loop_
_entity_poly.entity_id
_entity_poly.type
_entity_poly.pdbx_seq_one_letter_code
_entity_poly.pdbx_strand_id
1 'polypeptide(L)'
;MNPNIAWFRFYEELNDFLPADKRKIAFPCKFSGSPSVKDVIEAIGVPHTEVDLILINGNSVKFDHILSHGDHISVYPVFENLNISHVTRLRPKPLRKTRFIVDVHLGRLSRLLRMLGFDTLYKNNCKNEEIITEALTQKRIILTRDPGLLKNKSITHGYLIRGTDPHEQAREVIRRFDLSSQAKPFIRCGQQIKS
;
A
#
# COMPACT_ATOMS: atom_id res chain seq x y z
N MET A 1 -9.68 38.66 16.03
CA MET A 1 -8.54 37.73 16.21
C MET A 1 -8.15 37.22 14.84
N ASN A 2 -6.86 37.22 14.50
CA ASN A 2 -6.41 36.63 13.23
C ASN A 2 -6.66 35.12 13.27
N PRO A 3 -7.18 34.51 12.19
CA PRO A 3 -7.38 33.07 12.14
C PRO A 3 -6.03 32.37 12.23
N ASN A 4 -5.97 31.26 12.97
CA ASN A 4 -4.77 30.43 13.00
C ASN A 4 -4.64 29.70 11.66
N ILE A 5 -3.41 29.54 11.18
CA ILE A 5 -3.12 28.90 9.91
C ILE A 5 -2.15 27.75 10.17
N ALA A 6 -2.44 26.60 9.58
CA ALA A 6 -1.57 25.45 9.53
C ALA A 6 -1.42 24.99 8.08
N TRP A 7 -0.27 24.45 7.70
CA TRP A 7 0.04 24.02 6.34
C TRP A 7 -0.10 22.51 6.23
N PHE A 8 -1.02 22.04 5.38
CA PHE A 8 -1.23 20.62 5.16
C PHE A 8 -0.68 20.19 3.82
N ARG A 9 -0.07 19.01 3.80
CA ARG A 9 0.28 18.28 2.59
C ARG A 9 -0.15 16.84 2.73
N PHE A 10 -0.97 16.39 1.78
CA PHE A 10 -1.43 15.01 1.72
C PHE A 10 -0.65 14.25 0.65
N TYR A 11 -0.30 13.01 0.96
CA TYR A 11 0.53 12.18 0.10
C TYR A 11 -0.30 11.07 -0.54
N GLU A 12 0.10 10.72 -1.77
CA GLU A 12 -0.41 9.54 -2.49
C GLU A 12 -1.94 9.49 -2.62
N GLU A 13 -2.57 8.36 -2.28
CA GLU A 13 -4.01 8.11 -2.46
C GLU A 13 -4.87 9.12 -1.70
N LEU A 14 -4.34 9.77 -0.65
CA LEU A 14 -5.06 10.82 0.07
C LEU A 14 -5.38 12.03 -0.81
N ASN A 15 -4.67 12.20 -1.93
CA ASN A 15 -4.95 13.27 -2.89
C ASN A 15 -6.23 13.07 -3.68
N ASP A 16 -6.78 11.85 -3.74
CA ASP A 16 -8.04 11.58 -4.43
C ASP A 16 -9.23 12.22 -3.72
N PHE A 17 -9.11 12.47 -2.40
CA PHE A 17 -10.08 13.21 -1.60
C PHE A 17 -9.98 14.74 -1.77
N LEU A 18 -8.93 15.25 -2.40
CA LEU A 18 -8.67 16.69 -2.49
C LEU A 18 -9.08 17.30 -3.84
N PRO A 19 -9.49 18.58 -3.85
CA PRO A 19 -9.58 19.40 -5.07
C PRO A 19 -8.26 19.44 -5.83
N ALA A 20 -8.31 19.50 -7.17
CA ALA A 20 -7.12 19.34 -8.03
C ALA A 20 -6.00 20.34 -7.75
N ASP A 21 -6.36 21.57 -7.36
CA ASP A 21 -5.46 22.66 -6.99
C ASP A 21 -4.73 22.45 -5.66
N LYS A 22 -5.18 21.49 -4.82
CA LYS A 22 -4.59 21.17 -3.51
C LYS A 22 -3.82 19.85 -3.52
N ARG A 23 -3.87 19.11 -4.62
CA ARG A 23 -3.21 17.79 -4.73
C ARG A 23 -1.69 17.96 -4.82
N LYS A 24 -0.97 17.12 -4.07
CA LYS A 24 0.50 16.97 -4.10
C LYS A 24 1.27 18.27 -3.83
N ILE A 25 0.62 19.26 -3.24
CA ILE A 25 1.22 20.53 -2.79
C ILE A 25 0.87 20.76 -1.32
N ALA A 26 1.66 21.62 -0.66
CA ALA A 26 1.29 22.13 0.66
C ALA A 26 0.32 23.30 0.49
N PHE A 27 -0.75 23.33 1.26
CA PHE A 27 -1.73 24.41 1.23
C PHE A 27 -2.11 24.87 2.65
N PRO A 28 -2.42 26.16 2.84
CA PRO A 28 -2.82 26.67 4.13
C PRO A 28 -4.26 26.26 4.45
N CYS A 29 -4.48 25.78 5.67
CA CYS A 29 -5.78 25.54 6.27
C CYS A 29 -5.98 26.52 7.44
N LYS A 30 -7.12 27.22 7.44
CA LYS A 30 -7.50 28.13 8.51
C LYS A 30 -8.29 27.38 9.56
N PHE A 31 -7.99 27.61 10.83
CA PHE A 31 -8.72 27.01 11.94
C PHE A 31 -8.90 28.01 13.09
N SER A 32 -9.89 27.73 13.95
CA SER A 32 -10.22 28.52 15.13
C SER A 32 -10.33 27.61 16.35
N GLY A 33 -9.96 28.13 17.53
CA GLY A 33 -9.90 27.33 18.75
C GLY A 33 -8.70 26.38 18.74
N SER A 34 -8.90 25.19 19.33
CA SER A 34 -7.86 24.18 19.54
C SER A 34 -8.30 22.82 18.97
N PRO A 35 -8.53 22.69 17.66
CA PRO A 35 -8.95 21.42 17.08
C PRO A 35 -7.82 20.40 17.11
N SER A 36 -8.17 19.12 17.14
CA SER A 36 -7.20 18.06 16.91
C SER A 36 -6.82 17.98 15.44
N VAL A 37 -5.65 17.41 15.14
CA VAL A 37 -5.21 17.18 13.76
C VAL A 37 -6.20 16.28 13.00
N LYS A 38 -6.85 15.34 13.70
CA LYS A 38 -7.92 14.50 13.13
C LYS A 38 -9.10 15.33 12.64
N ASP A 39 -9.61 16.22 13.47
CA ASP A 39 -10.81 17.01 13.15
C ASP A 39 -10.57 17.84 11.87
N VAL A 40 -9.36 18.40 11.74
CA VAL A 40 -8.99 19.19 10.56
C VAL A 40 -8.78 18.33 9.32
N ILE A 41 -8.18 17.14 9.45
CA ILE A 41 -8.05 16.17 8.36
C ILE A 41 -9.43 15.78 7.82
N GLU A 42 -10.39 15.49 8.71
CA GLU A 42 -11.76 15.14 8.33
C GLU A 42 -12.49 16.34 7.72
N ALA A 43 -12.30 17.55 8.25
CA ALA A 43 -12.87 18.78 7.69
C ALA A 43 -12.34 19.11 6.28
N ILE A 44 -11.11 18.68 5.97
CA ILE A 44 -10.51 18.78 4.62
C ILE A 44 -11.16 17.76 3.65
N GLY A 45 -11.82 16.72 4.17
CA GLY A 45 -12.54 15.70 3.40
C GLY A 45 -11.83 14.34 3.35
N VAL A 46 -10.71 14.17 4.07
CA VAL A 46 -9.95 12.92 4.13
C VAL A 46 -10.44 12.10 5.33
N PRO A 47 -10.94 10.86 5.13
CA PRO A 47 -11.31 10.01 6.26
C PRO A 47 -10.07 9.64 7.07
N HIS A 48 -10.11 9.79 8.40
CA HIS A 48 -8.96 9.44 9.26
C HIS A 48 -8.58 7.95 9.16
N THR A 49 -9.52 7.09 8.77
CA THR A 49 -9.28 5.66 8.53
C THR A 49 -8.36 5.40 7.35
N GLU A 50 -8.21 6.36 6.44
CA GLU A 50 -7.29 6.28 5.31
C GLU A 50 -5.87 6.72 5.69
N VAL A 51 -5.64 7.22 6.93
CA VAL A 51 -4.38 7.80 7.39
C VAL A 51 -3.64 6.85 8.36
N ASP A 52 -2.34 6.62 8.15
CA ASP A 52 -1.48 5.77 9.00
C ASP A 52 -0.32 6.52 9.65
N LEU A 53 0.13 7.63 9.08
CA LEU A 53 1.17 8.46 9.68
C LEU A 53 0.87 9.94 9.51
N ILE A 54 0.96 10.67 10.62
CA ILE A 54 0.89 12.13 10.66
C ILE A 54 2.22 12.63 11.20
N LEU A 55 2.86 13.52 10.45
CA LEU A 55 4.04 14.26 10.92
C LEU A 55 3.68 15.73 11.10
N ILE A 56 3.99 16.28 12.27
CA ILE A 56 3.92 17.72 12.54
C ILE A 56 5.33 18.23 12.75
N ASN A 57 5.77 19.14 11.88
CA ASN A 57 7.12 19.69 11.88
C ASN A 57 8.22 18.59 11.88
N GLY A 58 7.92 17.46 11.23
CA GLY A 58 8.81 16.29 11.14
C GLY A 58 8.66 15.24 12.26
N ASN A 59 7.88 15.52 13.30
CA ASN A 59 7.67 14.59 14.42
C ASN A 59 6.38 13.79 14.24
N SER A 60 6.45 12.47 14.48
CA SER A 60 5.27 11.60 14.44
C SER A 60 4.34 11.89 15.62
N VAL A 61 3.06 12.07 15.34
CA VAL A 61 2.03 12.38 16.33
C VAL A 61 0.82 11.46 16.19
N LYS A 62 0.02 11.40 17.25
CA LYS A 62 -1.30 10.74 17.25
C LYS A 62 -2.39 11.71 16.78
N PHE A 63 -3.56 11.16 16.48
CA PHE A 63 -4.74 11.91 16.01
C PHE A 63 -5.26 12.97 16.98
N ASP A 64 -5.01 12.81 18.28
CA ASP A 64 -5.42 13.72 19.36
C ASP A 64 -4.51 14.94 19.53
N HIS A 65 -3.45 15.07 18.73
CA HIS A 65 -2.56 16.23 18.78
C HIS A 65 -3.30 17.52 18.41
N ILE A 66 -3.17 18.54 19.24
CA ILE A 66 -3.82 19.86 19.07
C ILE A 66 -2.97 20.73 18.15
N LEU A 67 -3.59 21.32 17.11
CA LEU A 67 -2.88 22.15 16.15
C LEU A 67 -2.48 23.52 16.72
N SER A 68 -1.27 23.95 16.35
CA SER A 68 -0.73 25.27 16.65
C SER A 68 -0.59 26.12 15.39
N HIS A 69 -0.60 27.44 15.56
CA HIS A 69 -0.36 28.37 14.46
C HIS A 69 1.02 28.13 13.84
N GLY A 70 1.07 28.00 12.51
CA GLY A 70 2.30 27.80 11.74
C GLY A 70 2.74 26.34 11.60
N ASP A 71 1.98 25.38 12.13
CA ASP A 71 2.33 23.96 12.00
C ASP A 71 2.39 23.52 10.54
N HIS A 72 3.37 22.66 10.24
CA HIS A 72 3.49 21.98 8.96
C HIS A 72 3.17 20.50 9.13
N ILE A 73 2.04 20.10 8.57
CA ILE A 73 1.46 18.76 8.70
C ILE A 73 1.65 17.99 7.40
N SER A 74 2.29 16.84 7.51
CA SER A 74 2.36 15.84 6.43
C SER A 74 1.52 14.64 6.81
N VAL A 75 0.56 14.30 5.96
CA VAL A 75 -0.42 13.22 6.21
C VAL A 75 -0.20 12.11 5.17
N TYR A 76 0.02 10.89 5.66
CA TYR A 76 0.35 9.72 4.85
C TYR A 76 -0.73 8.64 4.98
N PRO A 77 -1.10 7.98 3.86
CA PRO A 77 -2.15 6.98 3.86
C PRO A 77 -1.75 5.66 4.54
N VAL A 78 -2.71 4.77 4.77
CA VAL A 78 -2.55 3.39 5.29
C VAL A 78 -1.62 2.48 4.49
N PHE A 79 -1.20 2.92 3.31
CA PHE A 79 -0.18 2.29 2.47
C PHE A 79 -0.48 0.81 2.17
N GLU A 80 -1.21 0.60 1.08
CA GLU A 80 -1.27 -0.72 0.46
C GLU A 80 -0.51 -0.85 -0.88
N ASN A 81 -0.17 0.21 -1.64
CA ASN A 81 0.27 -0.05 -3.03
C ASN A 81 1.35 0.83 -3.70
N LEU A 82 2.09 1.71 -3.02
CA LEU A 82 3.07 2.57 -3.73
C LEU A 82 4.54 2.21 -3.54
N ASN A 83 5.16 1.82 -4.66
CA ASN A 83 6.61 1.73 -4.80
C ASN A 83 7.22 3.13 -5.08
N ILE A 84 7.63 3.82 -4.02
CA ILE A 84 8.31 5.13 -4.07
C ILE A 84 9.79 5.10 -4.52
N SER A 85 10.25 4.00 -5.12
CA SER A 85 11.64 3.81 -5.58
C SER A 85 12.15 4.88 -6.56
N HIS A 86 11.28 5.49 -7.36
CA HIS A 86 11.68 6.44 -8.40
C HIS A 86 11.66 7.91 -7.95
N VAL A 87 11.17 8.22 -6.73
CA VAL A 87 11.01 9.61 -6.27
C VAL A 87 11.89 9.95 -5.07
N THR A 88 12.39 8.95 -4.33
CA THR A 88 13.20 9.20 -3.13
C THR A 88 14.67 8.87 -3.35
N ARG A 89 15.52 9.90 -3.53
CA ARG A 89 16.99 9.82 -3.39
C ARG A 89 17.45 9.50 -1.95
N LEU A 90 16.51 9.39 -1.01
CA LEU A 90 16.77 9.26 0.43
C LEU A 90 16.74 7.81 0.94
N ARG A 91 16.11 6.86 0.23
CA ARG A 91 16.11 5.44 0.62
C ARG A 91 16.12 4.54 -0.62
N PRO A 92 17.07 3.60 -0.75
CA PRO A 92 17.13 2.70 -1.89
C PRO A 92 16.08 1.57 -1.89
N LYS A 93 15.14 1.51 -0.93
CA LYS A 93 14.16 0.40 -0.81
C LYS A 93 12.78 0.88 -0.32
N PRO A 94 11.67 0.41 -0.93
CA PRO A 94 10.30 0.70 -0.49
C PRO A 94 9.99 0.12 0.90
N LEU A 95 9.06 0.76 1.61
CA LEU A 95 8.83 0.58 3.05
C LEU A 95 8.07 -0.70 3.47
N ARG A 96 7.62 -1.56 2.53
CA ARG A 96 7.17 -2.93 2.84
C ARG A 96 7.63 -3.88 1.73
N LYS A 97 8.12 -5.07 2.08
CA LYS A 97 8.41 -6.13 1.09
C LYS A 97 7.07 -6.67 0.59
N THR A 98 6.73 -6.45 -0.67
CA THR A 98 5.55 -7.05 -1.30
C THR A 98 5.67 -8.56 -1.27
N ARG A 99 4.70 -9.23 -0.64
CA ARG A 99 4.63 -10.70 -0.54
C ARG A 99 3.36 -11.20 -1.19
N PHE A 100 3.47 -12.24 -1.97
CA PHE A 100 2.38 -12.87 -2.69
C PHE A 100 2.09 -14.24 -2.11
N ILE A 101 0.83 -14.64 -2.18
CA ILE A 101 0.41 -16.05 -2.18
C ILE A 101 -0.34 -16.29 -3.48
N VAL A 102 0.03 -17.33 -4.19
CA VAL A 102 -0.46 -17.62 -5.53
C VAL A 102 -1.36 -18.85 -5.49
N ASP A 103 -2.52 -18.71 -6.13
CA ASP A 103 -3.49 -19.78 -6.35
C ASP A 103 -2.85 -21.01 -7.03
N VAL A 104 -3.38 -22.20 -6.73
CA VAL A 104 -2.91 -23.50 -7.26
C VAL A 104 -2.81 -23.52 -8.79
N HIS A 105 -3.69 -22.82 -9.50
CA HIS A 105 -3.75 -22.77 -10.97
C HIS A 105 -2.69 -21.84 -11.59
N LEU A 106 -1.96 -21.09 -10.77
CA LEU A 106 -0.98 -20.09 -11.20
C LEU A 106 0.46 -20.51 -10.86
N GLY A 107 0.74 -21.81 -10.80
CA GLY A 107 2.07 -22.35 -10.46
C GLY A 107 3.20 -21.86 -11.39
N ARG A 108 2.93 -21.60 -12.68
CA ARG A 108 3.94 -21.03 -13.60
C ARG A 108 4.26 -19.57 -13.27
N LEU A 109 3.24 -18.77 -12.93
CA LEU A 109 3.40 -17.40 -12.47
C LEU A 109 4.20 -17.35 -11.17
N SER A 110 3.91 -18.23 -10.21
CA SER A 110 4.64 -18.26 -8.94
C SER A 110 6.14 -18.49 -9.14
N ARG A 111 6.50 -19.39 -10.07
CA ARG A 111 7.90 -19.62 -10.46
C ARG A 111 8.55 -18.39 -11.07
N LEU A 112 7.88 -17.72 -12.01
CA LEU A 112 8.40 -16.50 -12.64
C LEU A 112 8.62 -15.37 -11.62
N LEU A 113 7.67 -15.15 -10.70
CA LEU A 113 7.81 -14.14 -9.66
C LEU A 113 8.98 -14.44 -8.71
N ARG A 114 9.18 -15.71 -8.34
CA ARG A 114 10.36 -16.13 -7.54
C ARG A 114 11.67 -15.92 -8.29
N MET A 115 11.72 -16.23 -9.59
CA MET A 115 12.90 -15.98 -10.43
C MET A 115 13.25 -14.50 -10.51
N LEU A 116 12.24 -13.62 -10.48
CA LEU A 116 12.41 -12.17 -10.42
C LEU A 116 12.75 -11.65 -9.01
N GLY A 117 12.84 -12.52 -8.01
CA GLY A 117 13.27 -12.20 -6.64
C GLY A 117 12.13 -11.82 -5.68
N PHE A 118 10.88 -11.94 -6.10
CA PHE A 118 9.72 -11.61 -5.28
C PHE A 118 9.38 -12.70 -4.26
N ASP A 119 8.83 -12.28 -3.12
CA ASP A 119 8.44 -13.18 -2.05
C ASP A 119 7.09 -13.83 -2.37
N THR A 120 7.13 -15.00 -2.99
CA THR A 120 5.92 -15.65 -3.51
C THR A 120 5.72 -17.01 -2.88
N LEU A 121 4.69 -17.14 -2.04
CA LEU A 121 4.25 -18.42 -1.50
C LEU A 121 3.36 -19.13 -2.53
N TYR A 122 3.61 -20.42 -2.70
CA TYR A 122 2.82 -21.32 -3.53
C TYR A 122 2.92 -22.70 -2.89
N LYS A 123 1.76 -23.33 -2.69
CA LYS A 123 1.64 -24.69 -2.15
C LYS A 123 0.79 -25.49 -3.12
N ASN A 124 1.26 -26.70 -3.46
CA ASN A 124 0.48 -27.63 -4.26
C ASN A 124 -0.72 -28.11 -3.42
N ASN A 125 -1.88 -28.31 -4.05
CA ASN A 125 -3.09 -28.88 -3.43
C ASN A 125 -3.61 -28.15 -2.17
N CYS A 126 -3.39 -26.83 -2.05
CA CYS A 126 -4.01 -26.04 -0.98
C CYS A 126 -5.47 -25.71 -1.28
N LYS A 127 -6.30 -25.71 -0.23
CA LYS A 127 -7.69 -25.23 -0.31
C LYS A 127 -7.76 -23.71 -0.23
N ASN A 128 -8.89 -23.15 -0.70
CA ASN A 128 -9.15 -21.72 -0.67
C ASN A 128 -9.06 -21.13 0.75
N GLU A 129 -9.55 -21.84 1.76
CA GLU A 129 -9.50 -21.40 3.16
C GLU A 129 -8.06 -21.25 3.65
N GLU A 130 -7.19 -22.21 3.30
CA GLU A 130 -5.77 -22.18 3.69
C GLU A 130 -5.03 -21.01 3.02
N ILE A 131 -5.34 -20.73 1.75
CA ILE A 131 -4.78 -19.59 1.03
C ILE A 131 -5.16 -18.29 1.74
N ILE A 132 -6.43 -18.15 2.14
CA ILE A 132 -6.93 -16.96 2.84
C ILE A 132 -6.28 -16.82 4.22
N THR A 133 -6.23 -17.89 5.01
CA THR A 133 -5.59 -17.86 6.34
C THR A 133 -4.14 -17.44 6.24
N GLU A 134 -3.36 -18.04 5.33
CA GLU A 134 -1.95 -17.69 5.14
C GLU A 134 -1.77 -16.26 4.62
N ALA A 135 -2.67 -15.80 3.75
CA ALA A 135 -2.68 -14.42 3.27
C ALA A 135 -2.88 -13.42 4.42
N LEU A 136 -3.81 -13.71 5.33
CA LEU A 136 -4.11 -12.84 6.46
C LEU A 136 -3.01 -12.88 7.52
N THR A 137 -2.60 -14.07 7.95
CA THR A 137 -1.56 -14.25 8.98
C THR A 137 -0.23 -13.68 8.53
N GLN A 138 0.14 -13.90 7.26
CA GLN A 138 1.42 -13.44 6.72
C GLN A 138 1.30 -12.12 5.96
N LYS A 139 0.16 -11.43 5.98
CA LYS A 139 -0.07 -10.17 5.24
C LYS A 139 0.43 -10.26 3.79
N ARG A 140 -0.03 -11.28 3.05
CA ARG A 140 0.30 -11.53 1.64
C ARG A 140 -0.87 -11.14 0.75
N ILE A 141 -0.54 -10.65 -0.44
CA ILE A 141 -1.51 -10.37 -1.50
C ILE A 141 -1.85 -11.68 -2.20
N ILE A 142 -3.14 -12.02 -2.28
CA ILE A 142 -3.61 -13.19 -3.02
C ILE A 142 -3.59 -12.89 -4.52
N LEU A 143 -2.90 -13.70 -5.31
CA LEU A 143 -2.99 -13.70 -6.76
C LEU A 143 -3.80 -14.91 -7.22
N THR A 144 -4.95 -14.70 -7.84
CA THR A 144 -5.84 -15.78 -8.28
C THR A 144 -6.50 -15.44 -9.62
N ARG A 145 -6.96 -16.46 -10.33
CA ARG A 145 -7.86 -16.32 -11.49
C ARG A 145 -9.30 -16.66 -11.16
N ASP A 146 -9.58 -17.14 -9.95
CA ASP A 146 -10.93 -17.46 -9.48
C ASP A 146 -11.53 -16.23 -8.78
N PRO A 147 -12.56 -15.59 -9.37
CA PRO A 147 -13.28 -14.52 -8.70
C PRO A 147 -14.01 -15.02 -7.45
N GLY A 148 -14.34 -16.32 -7.37
CA GLY A 148 -14.99 -16.96 -6.22
C GLY A 148 -14.16 -16.84 -4.95
N LEU A 149 -12.86 -17.13 -5.03
CA LEU A 149 -11.93 -16.93 -3.92
C LEU A 149 -11.97 -15.49 -3.38
N LEU A 150 -11.93 -14.49 -4.27
CA LEU A 150 -11.92 -13.06 -3.90
C LEU A 150 -13.24 -12.53 -3.33
N LYS A 151 -14.35 -13.28 -3.44
CA LYS A 151 -15.64 -12.89 -2.83
C LYS A 151 -15.68 -13.12 -1.32
N ASN A 152 -14.69 -13.79 -0.75
CA ASN A 152 -14.63 -13.99 0.69
C ASN A 152 -14.36 -12.66 1.42
N LYS A 153 -15.30 -12.26 2.30
CA LYS A 153 -15.27 -10.98 3.03
C LYS A 153 -14.05 -10.79 3.92
N SER A 154 -13.37 -11.87 4.30
CA SER A 154 -12.16 -11.78 5.14
C SER A 154 -10.92 -11.37 4.36
N ILE A 155 -10.92 -11.45 3.02
CA ILE A 155 -9.78 -11.06 2.19
C ILE A 155 -9.66 -9.54 2.19
N THR A 156 -8.54 -9.06 2.71
CA THR A 156 -8.20 -7.64 2.70
C THR A 156 -7.42 -7.26 1.43
N HIS A 157 -6.56 -8.16 0.93
CA HIS A 157 -5.68 -7.90 -0.20
C HIS A 157 -5.70 -9.05 -1.22
N GLY A 158 -6.23 -8.79 -2.41
CA GLY A 158 -6.25 -9.75 -3.49
C GLY A 158 -6.26 -9.11 -4.87
N TYR A 159 -5.79 -9.84 -5.87
CA TYR A 159 -5.77 -9.39 -7.25
C TYR A 159 -6.18 -10.51 -8.19
N LEU A 160 -7.19 -10.21 -9.02
CA LEU A 160 -7.68 -11.10 -10.07
C LEU A 160 -6.78 -10.97 -11.29
N ILE A 161 -6.00 -12.01 -11.55
CA ILE A 161 -5.13 -12.14 -12.70
C ILE A 161 -6.00 -12.33 -13.96
N ARG A 162 -5.82 -11.44 -14.94
CA ARG A 162 -6.59 -11.48 -16.20
C ARG A 162 -5.84 -12.22 -17.30
N GLY A 163 -4.51 -12.13 -17.30
CA GLY A 163 -3.66 -12.79 -18.29
C GLY A 163 -3.86 -14.32 -18.28
N THR A 164 -3.81 -14.91 -19.48
CA THR A 164 -3.85 -16.37 -19.67
C THR A 164 -2.46 -16.96 -19.80
N ASP A 165 -1.52 -16.22 -20.39
CA ASP A 165 -0.13 -16.60 -20.54
C ASP A 165 0.71 -16.23 -19.29
N PRO A 166 1.57 -17.13 -18.76
CA PRO A 166 2.37 -16.87 -17.57
C PRO A 166 3.28 -15.63 -17.62
N HIS A 167 3.84 -15.30 -18.80
CA HIS A 167 4.67 -14.10 -18.95
C HIS A 167 3.84 -12.83 -18.97
N GLU A 168 2.64 -12.87 -19.57
CA GLU A 168 1.67 -11.78 -19.49
C GLU A 168 1.19 -11.57 -18.05
N GLN A 169 0.88 -12.64 -17.33
CA GLN A 169 0.51 -12.59 -15.92
C GLN A 169 1.63 -11.98 -15.07
N ALA A 170 2.89 -12.35 -15.32
CA ALA A 170 4.02 -11.76 -14.60
C ALA A 170 4.16 -10.27 -14.91
N ARG A 171 4.06 -9.86 -16.19
CA ARG A 171 4.07 -8.45 -16.59
C ARG A 171 2.90 -7.68 -15.96
N GLU A 172 1.73 -8.29 -15.90
CA GLU A 172 0.53 -7.73 -15.27
C GLU A 172 0.78 -7.45 -13.78
N VAL A 173 1.32 -8.42 -13.04
CA VAL A 173 1.66 -8.27 -11.61
C VAL A 173 2.75 -7.20 -11.41
N ILE A 174 3.82 -7.24 -12.20
CA ILE A 174 4.91 -6.28 -12.10
C ILE A 174 4.40 -4.85 -12.33
N ARG A 175 3.57 -4.64 -13.36
CA ARG A 175 2.99 -3.32 -13.63
C ARG A 175 1.98 -2.91 -12.56
N ARG A 176 1.11 -3.83 -12.12
CA ARG A 176 0.03 -3.56 -11.17
C ARG A 176 0.55 -3.11 -9.80
N PHE A 177 1.66 -3.71 -9.36
CA PHE A 177 2.30 -3.46 -8.06
C PHE A 177 3.59 -2.64 -8.20
N ASP A 178 3.81 -2.04 -9.37
CA ASP A 178 4.99 -1.25 -9.73
C ASP A 178 6.32 -1.88 -9.28
N LEU A 179 6.54 -3.16 -9.56
CA LEU A 179 7.68 -3.91 -9.01
C LEU A 179 8.96 -3.83 -9.84
N SER A 180 8.95 -3.05 -10.92
CA SER A 180 10.01 -3.02 -11.92
C SER A 180 11.39 -2.71 -11.32
N SER A 181 11.46 -1.77 -10.38
CA SER A 181 12.70 -1.38 -9.67
C SER A 181 13.11 -2.31 -8.53
N GLN A 182 12.22 -3.21 -8.13
CA GLN A 182 12.45 -4.19 -7.05
C GLN A 182 12.85 -5.57 -7.58
N ALA A 183 12.77 -5.77 -8.89
CA ALA A 183 13.20 -7.00 -9.52
C ALA A 183 14.68 -7.26 -9.19
N LYS A 184 14.93 -8.42 -8.58
CA LYS A 184 16.26 -8.92 -8.27
C LYS A 184 16.38 -10.32 -8.87
N PRO A 185 16.66 -10.41 -10.17
CA PRO A 185 16.72 -11.68 -10.87
C PRO A 185 17.66 -12.65 -10.14
N PHE A 186 17.24 -13.90 -10.00
CA PHE A 186 18.05 -15.05 -9.57
C PHE A 186 18.47 -15.11 -8.07
N ILE A 187 17.91 -14.31 -7.16
CA ILE A 187 18.30 -14.33 -5.73
C ILE A 187 17.56 -15.38 -4.88
N ARG A 188 16.39 -15.90 -5.32
CA ARG A 188 15.54 -16.80 -4.51
C ARG A 188 15.40 -18.23 -5.04
N CYS A 189 16.36 -18.71 -5.82
CA CYS A 189 16.39 -20.12 -6.23
C CYS A 189 16.66 -21.01 -5.00
N GLY A 190 15.72 -21.89 -4.63
CA GLY A 190 16.06 -23.06 -3.80
C GLY A 190 15.11 -23.51 -2.70
N GLN A 191 13.98 -22.85 -2.39
CA GLN A 191 13.07 -23.37 -1.34
C GLN A 191 11.82 -24.03 -1.93
N GLN A 192 11.99 -25.29 -2.33
CA GLN A 192 10.94 -26.29 -2.20
C GLN A 192 10.84 -26.63 -0.72
N ILE A 193 9.85 -26.09 -0.02
CA ILE A 193 9.44 -26.70 1.24
C ILE A 193 8.67 -27.95 0.82
N LYS A 194 9.36 -29.09 0.86
CA LYS A 194 8.73 -30.40 0.85
C LYS A 194 7.88 -30.49 2.13
N SER A 195 6.59 -30.70 1.94
CA SER A 195 5.73 -31.39 2.91
C SER A 195 5.43 -32.75 2.33
#